data_AF-A0A7K8Z992-F1
#
_entry.id   AF-A0A7K8Z992-F1
#
_cell.length_a   1.000
_cell.length_b   1.000
_cell.length_c   1.000
_cell.angle_alpha   90.00
_cell.angle_beta   90.00
_cell.angle_gamma   90.00
#
_symmetry.space_group_name_H-M   'P 1'
#
loop_
_entity.id
_entity.type
_entity.pdbx_description
1 polymer ?
#
loop_
_entity_poly.entity_id
_entity_poly.type
_entity_poly.pdbx_seq_one_letter_code
_entity_poly.pdbx_strand_id
1 'polypeptide(L)'
;FCLQELRRQFPGSHRVKRLTGMRFEAMERYDDAIQLYDRILQEDSTNTAARKRKIAIRKAQGKNLEAIRELNEYLEQFVGDQEAWHELAELYINEHDYAKAAFCLEELMM
;
A
#
# COMPACT_ATOMS: atom_id res chain seq x y z
N PHE A 1 -19.21 15.79 4.24
CA PHE A 1 -20.40 15.69 3.36
C PHE A 1 -20.22 14.62 2.27
N CYS A 2 -19.26 14.73 1.34
CA CYS A 2 -19.14 13.78 0.21
C CYS A 2 -18.89 12.31 0.59
N LEU A 3 -17.95 12.02 1.49
CA LEU A 3 -17.65 10.62 1.87
C LEU A 3 -18.83 9.92 2.57
N GLN A 4 -19.64 10.67 3.31
CA GLN A 4 -20.83 10.14 3.97
C GLN A 4 -21.90 9.75 2.95
N GLU A 5 -22.13 10.58 1.93
CA GLU A 5 -23.04 10.24 0.84
C GLU A 5 -22.57 9.03 0.04
N LEU A 6 -21.26 8.92 -0.25
CA LEU A 6 -20.72 7.75 -0.94
C LEU A 6 -20.93 6.46 -0.14
N ARG A 7 -20.80 6.50 1.19
CA ARG A 7 -21.09 5.32 2.04
C ARG A 7 -22.57 4.96 2.03
N ARG A 8 -23.45 5.96 2.00
CA ARG A 8 -24.90 5.74 1.94
C ARG A 8 -25.30 5.11 0.61
N GLN A 9 -24.72 5.56 -0.50
CA GLN A 9 -25.00 5.03 -1.82
C GLN A 9 -24.33 3.66 -2.07
N PHE A 10 -23.16 3.40 -1.49
CA PHE A 10 -22.37 2.19 -1.75
C PHE A 10 -21.85 1.53 -0.46
N PRO A 11 -22.72 0.99 0.41
CA PRO A 11 -22.37 0.52 1.76
C PRO A 11 -21.38 -0.67 1.78
N GLY A 12 -21.32 -1.48 0.73
CA GLY A 12 -20.39 -2.60 0.59
C GLY A 12 -19.13 -2.30 -0.25
N SER A 13 -19.00 -1.11 -0.82
CA SER A 13 -17.93 -0.84 -1.80
C SER A 13 -16.56 -0.77 -1.13
N HIS A 14 -15.67 -1.68 -1.53
CA HIS A 14 -14.26 -1.64 -1.12
C HIS A 14 -13.58 -0.34 -1.52
N ARG A 15 -13.99 0.29 -2.63
CA ARG A 15 -13.47 1.61 -3.04
C ARG A 15 -13.83 2.66 -1.99
N VAL A 16 -15.09 2.69 -1.53
CA VAL A 16 -15.54 3.64 -0.50
C VAL A 16 -14.94 3.34 0.88
N LYS A 17 -14.78 2.06 1.24
CA LYS A 17 -14.02 1.65 2.43
C LYS A 17 -12.56 2.12 2.33
N ARG A 18 -11.90 1.96 1.18
CA ARG A 18 -10.52 2.44 0.99
C ARG A 18 -10.39 3.97 1.07
N LEU A 19 -11.33 4.71 0.48
CA LEU A 19 -11.42 6.17 0.64
C LEU A 19 -11.58 6.60 2.10
N THR A 20 -12.29 5.81 2.90
CA THR A 20 -12.36 6.01 4.34
C THR A 20 -11.02 5.80 5.02
N GLY A 21 -10.30 4.73 4.66
CA GLY A 21 -8.95 4.47 5.16
C GLY A 21 -8.01 5.63 4.85
N MET A 22 -8.05 6.15 3.62
CA MET A 22 -7.23 7.30 3.20
C MET A 22 -7.53 8.56 4.02
N ARG A 23 -8.79 8.75 4.42
CA ARG A 23 -9.16 9.83 5.35
C ARG A 23 -8.57 9.61 6.75
N PHE A 24 -8.53 8.37 7.25
CA PHE A 24 -7.86 8.08 8.53
C PHE A 24 -6.36 8.33 8.44
N GLU A 25 -5.72 7.94 7.33
CA GLU A 25 -4.30 8.23 7.09
C GLU A 25 -4.01 9.73 7.08
N ALA A 26 -4.84 10.53 6.41
CA ALA A 26 -4.72 12.00 6.40
C ALA A 26 -4.95 12.64 7.78
N MET A 27 -5.54 11.91 8.72
CA MET A 27 -5.71 12.32 10.11
C MET A 27 -4.66 11.70 11.04
N GLU A 28 -3.62 11.06 10.48
CA GLU A 28 -2.57 10.31 11.19
C GLU A 28 -3.11 9.18 12.09
N ARG A 29 -4.36 8.77 11.85
CA ARG A 29 -5.02 7.64 12.53
C ARG A 29 -4.67 6.33 11.83
N TYR A 30 -3.38 6.00 11.82
CA TYR A 30 -2.85 4.88 11.05
C TYR A 30 -3.42 3.53 11.49
N ASP A 31 -3.63 3.32 12.79
CA ASP A 31 -4.18 2.05 13.29
C ASP A 31 -5.61 1.79 12.80
N ASP A 32 -6.45 2.84 12.78
CA ASP A 32 -7.80 2.75 12.23
C ASP A 32 -7.79 2.47 10.73
N ALA A 33 -6.86 3.09 10.00
CA ALA A 33 -6.68 2.85 8.57
C ALA A 33 -6.25 1.40 8.31
N ILE A 34 -5.26 0.89 9.06
CA ILE A 34 -4.76 -0.49 8.95
C ILE A 34 -5.87 -1.49 9.25
N GLN A 35 -6.60 -1.33 10.35
CA GLN A 35 -7.73 -2.23 10.67
C GLN A 35 -8.78 -2.25 9.57
N LEU A 36 -9.05 -1.11 8.93
CA LEU A 36 -9.98 -1.05 7.82
C LEU A 36 -9.44 -1.76 6.58
N TYR A 37 -8.15 -1.61 6.27
CA TYR A 37 -7.51 -2.32 5.17
C TYR A 37 -7.43 -3.82 5.39
N ASP A 38 -7.16 -4.26 6.62
CA ASP A 38 -7.18 -5.68 6.99
C ASP A 38 -8.57 -6.28 6.79
N ARG A 39 -9.64 -5.56 7.16
CA ARG A 39 -11.01 -6.02 6.87
C ARG A 39 -11.29 -6.12 5.37
N ILE A 40 -10.81 -5.18 4.56
CA ILE A 40 -10.93 -5.27 3.09
C ILE A 40 -10.20 -6.52 2.59
N LEU A 41 -8.99 -6.79 3.08
CA LEU A 41 -8.19 -7.94 2.67
C LEU A 41 -8.74 -9.29 3.19
N GLN A 42 -9.45 -9.29 4.32
CA GLN A 42 -10.20 -10.46 4.80
C GLN A 42 -11.40 -10.77 3.90
N GLU A 43 -12.08 -9.74 3.39
CA GLU A 43 -13.19 -9.90 2.45
C GLU A 43 -12.72 -10.24 1.02
N ASP A 44 -11.60 -9.66 0.59
CA ASP A 44 -10.97 -9.84 -0.73
C ASP A 44 -9.45 -9.74 -0.60
N SER A 45 -8.79 -10.88 -0.52
CA SER A 45 -7.33 -10.98 -0.39
C SER A 45 -6.57 -10.53 -1.64
N THR A 46 -7.25 -10.44 -2.79
CA THR A 46 -6.69 -9.98 -4.06
C THR A 46 -6.74 -8.47 -4.23
N ASN A 47 -7.27 -7.73 -3.25
CA ASN A 47 -7.37 -6.29 -3.28
C ASN A 47 -5.99 -5.60 -3.11
N THR A 48 -5.25 -5.52 -4.23
CA THR A 48 -3.92 -4.91 -4.28
C THR A 48 -3.92 -3.46 -3.79
N ALA A 49 -4.98 -2.71 -4.08
CA ALA A 49 -5.13 -1.33 -3.65
C ALA A 49 -5.16 -1.18 -2.12
N ALA A 50 -5.82 -2.09 -1.39
CA ALA A 50 -5.81 -2.08 0.08
C ALA A 50 -4.42 -2.45 0.64
N ARG A 51 -3.75 -3.44 0.03
CA ARG A 51 -2.39 -3.85 0.42
C ARG A 51 -1.36 -2.73 0.20
N LYS A 52 -1.37 -2.08 -0.96
CA LYS A 52 -0.49 -0.92 -1.25
C LYS A 52 -0.71 0.24 -0.28
N ARG A 53 -1.93 0.46 0.23
CA ARG A 53 -2.16 1.48 1.28
C ARG A 53 -1.53 1.12 2.62
N LYS A 54 -1.53 -0.15 3.03
CA LYS A 54 -0.80 -0.57 4.25
C LYS A 54 0.70 -0.30 4.14
N ILE A 55 1.29 -0.63 2.99
CA ILE A 55 2.70 -0.34 2.69
C ILE A 55 2.95 1.17 2.75
N ALA A 56 2.10 1.98 2.12
CA ALA A 56 2.22 3.44 2.16
C ALA A 56 2.16 4.01 3.59
N ILE A 57 1.34 3.43 4.47
CA ILE A 57 1.31 3.80 5.90
C ILE A 57 2.66 3.49 6.57
N ARG A 58 3.24 2.31 6.32
CA ARG A 58 4.57 1.96 6.88
C ARG A 58 5.64 2.95 6.44
N LYS A 59 5.63 3.34 5.16
CA LYS A 59 6.51 4.39 4.62
C LYS A 59 6.30 5.73 5.34
N ALA A 60 5.04 6.16 5.50
CA ALA A 60 4.70 7.41 6.18
C ALA A 60 5.14 7.43 7.66
N GLN A 61 5.18 6.26 8.31
CA GLN A 61 5.67 6.09 9.68
C GLN A 61 7.21 5.96 9.79
N GLY A 62 7.95 6.07 8.68
CA GLY A 62 9.40 5.89 8.64
C GLY A 62 9.86 4.44 8.84
N LYS A 63 8.93 3.47 8.76
CA LYS A 63 9.21 2.04 8.96
C LYS A 63 9.67 1.40 7.65
N ASN A 64 10.77 1.89 7.10
CA ASN A 64 11.26 1.51 5.78
C ASN A 64 11.52 0.01 5.65
N LEU A 65 12.14 -0.62 6.65
CA LEU A 65 12.42 -2.06 6.62
C LEU A 65 11.14 -2.91 6.60
N GLU A 66 10.10 -2.51 7.34
CA GLU A 66 8.80 -3.18 7.29
C GLU A 66 8.15 -2.99 5.91
N ALA A 67 8.20 -1.77 5.35
CA ALA A 67 7.67 -1.48 4.02
C ALA A 67 8.39 -2.27 2.91
N ILE A 68 9.73 -2.38 2.98
CA ILE A 68 10.54 -3.20 2.07
C ILE A 68 10.10 -4.66 2.15
N ARG A 69 9.93 -5.22 3.35
CA ARG A 69 9.50 -6.62 3.51
C ARG A 69 8.12 -6.84 2.89
N GLU A 70 7.15 -5.98 3.20
CA GLU A 70 5.79 -6.08 2.67
C GLU A 70 5.73 -5.88 1.14
N LEU A 71 6.60 -5.03 0.56
CA LEU A 71 6.71 -4.84 -0.88
C LEU A 71 7.30 -6.07 -1.59
N ASN A 72 8.33 -6.69 -1.03
CA ASN A 72 8.86 -7.95 -1.58
C ASN A 72 7.78 -9.04 -1.56
N GLU A 73 7.09 -9.24 -0.42
CA GLU A 73 5.98 -10.20 -0.30
C GLU A 73 4.83 -9.90 -1.30
N TYR A 74 4.59 -8.62 -1.61
CA TYR A 74 3.61 -8.21 -2.61
C TYR A 74 4.08 -8.56 -4.03
N LEU A 75 5.32 -8.22 -4.37
CA LEU A 75 5.87 -8.42 -5.71
C LEU A 75 6.06 -9.90 -6.05
N GLU A 76 6.21 -10.79 -5.07
CA GLU A 76 6.14 -12.24 -5.29
C GLU A 76 4.83 -12.70 -5.96
N GLN A 77 3.74 -11.97 -5.73
CA GLN A 77 2.41 -12.27 -6.31
C GLN A 77 2.07 -11.38 -7.49
N PHE A 78 2.61 -10.16 -7.53
CA PHE A 78 2.25 -9.11 -8.49
C PHE A 78 3.49 -8.55 -9.21
N VAL A 79 4.28 -9.45 -9.79
CA VAL A 79 5.57 -9.13 -10.46
C VAL A 79 5.42 -8.04 -11.55
N GLY A 80 4.25 -7.90 -12.17
CA GLY A 80 3.99 -6.87 -13.19
C GLY A 80 3.62 -5.48 -12.67
N ASP A 81 3.56 -5.25 -11.35
CA ASP A 81 3.25 -3.93 -10.78
C ASP A 81 4.50 -3.04 -10.78
N GLN A 82 4.70 -2.32 -11.89
CA GLN A 82 5.82 -1.39 -12.05
C GLN A 82 5.87 -0.32 -10.95
N GLU A 83 4.74 0.16 -10.45
CA GLU A 83 4.76 1.18 -9.41
C GLU A 83 5.28 0.60 -8.08
N ALA A 84 4.97 -0.66 -7.77
CA ALA A 84 5.54 -1.33 -6.59
C ALA A 84 7.05 -1.58 -6.71
N TRP A 85 7.55 -1.94 -7.90
CA TRP A 85 9.00 -2.05 -8.14
C TRP A 85 9.72 -0.72 -7.99
N HIS A 86 9.15 0.36 -8.52
CA HIS A 86 9.69 1.71 -8.36
C HIS A 86 9.72 2.12 -6.89
N GLU A 87 8.63 1.90 -6.15
CA GLU A 87 8.59 2.18 -4.71
C GLU A 87 9.62 1.36 -3.92
N LEU A 88 9.84 0.09 -4.28
CA LEU A 88 10.84 -0.75 -3.63
C LEU A 88 12.27 -0.26 -3.92
N ALA A 89 12.55 0.17 -5.15
CA ALA A 89 13.83 0.76 -5.53
C ALA A 89 14.13 2.02 -4.71
N GLU A 90 13.16 2.94 -4.59
CA GLU A 90 13.30 4.15 -3.77
C GLU A 90 13.61 3.84 -2.30
N LEU A 91 12.95 2.83 -1.73
CA LEU A 91 13.21 2.42 -0.35
C LEU A 91 14.62 1.86 -0.18
N TYR A 92 15.11 1.03 -1.12
CA TYR A 92 16.49 0.55 -1.07
C TYR A 92 17.52 1.67 -1.23
N ILE A 93 17.23 2.70 -2.04
CA ILE A 93 18.07 3.91 -2.15
C ILE A 93 18.15 4.62 -0.79
N ASN A 94 17.02 4.79 -0.10
CA ASN A 94 16.97 5.44 1.22
C ASN A 94 17.75 4.65 2.29
N GLU A 95 17.75 3.32 2.19
CA GLU A 95 18.53 2.42 3.05
C GLU A 95 19.98 2.21 2.58
N HIS A 96 20.41 2.92 1.52
CA HIS A 96 21.75 2.82 0.92
C HIS A 96 22.12 1.44 0.36
N ASP A 97 21.13 0.58 0.12
CA ASP A 97 21.29 -0.74 -0.53
C ASP A 97 21.17 -0.59 -2.06
N TYR A 98 22.15 0.09 -2.65
CA TYR A 98 22.13 0.43 -4.08
C TYR A 98 22.15 -0.79 -5.01
N ALA A 99 22.68 -1.93 -4.53
CA ALA A 99 22.70 -3.17 -5.31
C ALA A 99 21.27 -3.69 -5.53
N LYS A 100 20.43 -3.74 -4.47
CA LYS A 100 19.03 -4.14 -4.62
C LYS A 100 18.18 -3.09 -5.32
N ALA A 101 18.49 -1.80 -5.13
CA ALA A 101 17.84 -0.74 -5.89
C ALA A 101 18.06 -0.91 -7.40
N ALA A 102 19.29 -1.17 -7.84
CA ALA A 102 19.61 -1.42 -9.25
C ALA A 102 18.83 -2.61 -9.81
N PHE A 103 18.78 -3.73 -9.06
CA PHE A 103 17.97 -4.89 -9.44
C PHE A 103 16.49 -4.52 -9.65
N CYS A 104 15.89 -3.78 -8.72
CA CYS A 104 14.49 -3.35 -8.85
C CYS A 104 14.25 -2.49 -10.11
N LEU A 105 15.20 -1.63 -10.47
CA LEU A 105 15.12 -0.80 -11.68
C LEU A 105 15.32 -1.61 -12.96
N GLU A 106 16.11 -2.69 -12.93
CA GLU A 106 16.23 -3.63 -14.04
C GLU A 106 14.90 -4.35 -14.31
N GLU A 107 14.22 -4.80 -13.26
CA GLU A 107 12.88 -5.40 -13.36
C GLU A 107 11.82 -4.44 -13.93
N LEU A 108 11.99 -3.12 -13.80
CA LEU A 108 11.10 -2.13 -14.42
C LEU A 108 11.26 -2.00 -15.94
N MET A 109 12.44 -2.35 -16.46
CA MET A 109 12.79 -2.18 -17.87
C MET A 109 12.48 -3.42 -18.72
N MET A 110 12.15 -4.55 -18.08
CA MET A 110 11.67 -5.77 -18.72
C MET A 110 10.17 -5.72 -19.00
#